data_AF-A0A9E1UR83-F1
#
_entry.id   AF-A0A9E1UR83-F1
#
_cell.length_a   1.000
_cell.length_b   1.000
_cell.length_c   1.000
_cell.angle_alpha   90.00
_cell.angle_beta   90.00
_cell.angle_gamma   90.00
#
_symmetry.space_group_name_H-M   'P 1'
#
loop_
_entity.id
_entity.type
_entity.pdbx_description
1 polymer ?
#
loop_
_entity_poly.entity_id
_entity_poly.type
_entity_poly.pdbx_seq_one_letter_code
_entity_poly.pdbx_strand_id
1 'polypeptide(L)'
;MKTPTEQDLARHLLVHRRNGYSAGYVLRKSVRRYAVLVGILALFVIWFHATDGLWYKGLCLWSIGMFVGALARDVGWLLRIKAQWPFTAKVVDWQKVEDLAEGRDPASS
;
A
#
# COMPACT_ATOMS: atom_id res chain seq x y z
N MET A 1 15.91 -2.37 4.01
CA MET A 1 14.65 -2.84 4.65
C MET A 1 14.84 -4.32 4.94
N LYS A 2 14.56 -4.79 6.16
CA LYS A 2 14.56 -6.24 6.43
C LYS A 2 13.36 -6.84 5.70
N THR A 3 13.59 -7.89 4.91
CA THR A 3 12.50 -8.67 4.33
C THR A 3 11.71 -9.29 5.48
N PRO A 4 10.36 -9.14 5.51
CA PRO A 4 9.56 -9.79 6.54
C PRO A 4 9.75 -11.30 6.43
N THR A 5 9.86 -11.97 7.57
CA THR A 5 9.90 -13.44 7.61
C THR A 5 8.54 -13.99 7.18
N GLU A 6 8.51 -15.25 6.74
CA GLU A 6 7.25 -15.91 6.38
C GLU A 6 6.28 -15.96 7.56
N GLN A 7 6.81 -16.09 8.79
CA GLN A 7 6.04 -16.00 10.04
C GLN A 7 5.36 -14.64 10.20
N ASP A 8 6.07 -13.53 9.92
CA ASP A 8 5.50 -12.18 10.01
C ASP A 8 4.40 -11.94 8.97
N LEU A 9 4.57 -12.51 7.77
CA LEU A 9 3.58 -12.46 6.70
C LEU A 9 2.33 -13.26 7.08
N ALA A 10 2.50 -14.47 7.61
CA ALA A 10 1.42 -15.32 8.07
C ALA A 10 0.61 -14.66 9.21
N ARG A 11 1.30 -14.07 10.19
CA ARG A 11 0.66 -13.29 11.27
C ARG A 11 -0.16 -12.13 10.72
N HIS A 12 0.35 -11.39 9.75
CA HIS A 12 -0.42 -10.32 9.11
C HIS A 12 -1.67 -10.84 8.39
N LEU A 13 -1.57 -11.97 7.69
CA LEU A 13 -2.71 -12.60 7.01
C LEU A 13 -3.81 -13.00 7.99
N LEU A 14 -3.46 -13.56 9.16
CA LEU A 14 -4.43 -13.91 10.21
C LEU A 14 -5.15 -12.69 10.79
N VAL A 15 -4.45 -11.57 10.95
CA VAL A 15 -5.07 -10.30 11.37
C VAL A 15 -6.10 -9.83 10.34
N HIS A 16 -5.80 -9.98 9.05
CA HIS A 16 -6.73 -9.62 7.97
C HIS A 16 -7.90 -10.60 7.82
N ARG A 17 -7.74 -11.86 8.20
CA ARG A 17 -8.84 -12.84 8.26
C ARG A 17 -9.92 -12.39 9.25
N ARG A 18 -9.52 -12.03 10.48
CA ARG A 18 -10.45 -11.63 11.54
C ARG A 18 -11.09 -10.27 11.31
N ASN A 19 -10.31 -9.29 10.85
CA ASN A 19 -10.76 -7.90 10.76
C ASN A 19 -11.26 -7.50 9.35
N GLY A 20 -11.11 -8.38 8.36
CA GLY A 20 -11.32 -8.06 6.95
C GLY A 20 -10.23 -7.13 6.40
N TYR A 21 -10.15 -7.06 5.07
CA TYR A 21 -9.22 -6.15 4.39
C TYR A 21 -9.79 -4.72 4.41
N SER A 22 -9.46 -3.96 5.45
CA SER A 22 -9.85 -2.55 5.53
C SER A 22 -8.86 -1.68 4.76
N ALA A 23 -9.33 -1.07 3.66
CA ALA A 23 -8.55 -0.08 2.91
C ALA A 23 -8.05 1.07 3.82
N GLY A 24 -8.84 1.46 4.82
CA GLY A 24 -8.45 2.49 5.79
C GLY A 24 -7.30 2.05 6.72
N TYR A 25 -7.23 0.76 7.09
CA TYR A 25 -6.12 0.24 7.89
C TYR A 25 -4.80 0.24 7.09
N VAL A 26 -4.85 -0.19 5.83
CA VAL A 26 -3.68 -0.15 4.93
C VAL A 26 -3.25 1.30 4.66
N LEU A 27 -4.21 2.20 4.47
CA LEU A 27 -3.94 3.62 4.28
C LEU A 27 -3.27 4.25 5.51
N ARG A 28 -3.76 3.94 6.73
CA ARG A 28 -3.13 4.40 7.99
C ARG A 28 -1.70 3.88 8.15
N LYS A 29 -1.46 2.61 7.85
CA LYS A 29 -0.10 2.02 7.91
C LYS A 29 0.86 2.68 6.92
N SER A 30 0.34 3.13 5.78
CA SER A 30 1.08 3.85 4.75
C SER A 30 1.07 5.37 4.91
N VAL A 31 0.42 5.93 5.94
CA VAL A 31 0.18 7.37 6.06
C VAL A 31 1.47 8.17 6.08
N ARG A 32 2.55 7.63 6.67
CA ARG A 32 3.87 8.27 6.67
C ARG A 32 4.45 8.41 5.27
N ARG A 33 4.27 7.40 4.40
CA ARG A 33 4.73 7.46 3.01
C ARG A 33 3.90 8.46 2.22
N TYR A 34 2.58 8.47 2.43
CA TYR A 34 1.70 9.46 1.82
C TYR A 34 1.97 10.88 2.31
N ALA A 35 2.34 11.08 3.58
CA ALA A 35 2.72 12.38 4.11
C ALA A 35 3.99 12.93 3.43
N VAL A 36 5.00 12.09 3.21
CA VAL A 36 6.20 12.46 2.44
C VAL A 36 5.81 12.83 1.01
N LEU A 37 4.97 12.03 0.37
CA LEU A 37 4.46 12.28 -0.98
C LEU A 37 3.71 13.62 -1.08
N VAL A 38 2.83 13.92 -0.11
CA VAL A 38 2.13 15.22 -0.02
C VAL A 38 3.09 16.38 0.22
N GLY A 39 4.13 16.18 1.05
CA GLY A 39 5.18 17.18 1.24
C GLY A 39 5.94 17.49 -0.04
N ILE A 40 6.31 16.47 -0.82
CA ILE A 40 6.94 16.63 -2.13
C ILE A 40 6.01 17.38 -3.08
N LEU A 41 4.73 17.02 -3.13
CA LEU A 41 3.74 17.72 -3.95
C LEU A 41 3.64 19.20 -3.56
N ALA A 42 3.60 19.52 -2.26
CA ALA A 42 3.56 20.89 -1.78
C ALA A 42 4.80 21.68 -2.22
N LEU A 43 5.99 21.08 -2.19
CA LEU A 43 7.22 21.70 -2.70
C LEU A 43 7.12 22.02 -4.20
N PHE A 44 6.58 21.11 -5.02
CA PHE A 44 6.36 21.36 -6.44
C PHE A 44 5.36 22.49 -6.69
N VAL A 45 4.30 22.60 -5.88
CA VAL A 45 3.33 23.70 -5.98
C VAL A 45 3.96 25.02 -5.59
N ILE A 46 4.74 25.07 -4.51
CA ILE A 46 5.49 26.27 -4.10
C ILE A 46 6.47 26.69 -5.20
N TRP A 47 7.21 25.72 -5.75
CA TRP A 47 8.17 25.96 -6.81
C TRP A 47 7.52 26.49 -8.09
N PHE A 48 6.36 25.94 -8.46
CA PHE A 48 5.56 26.43 -9.59
C PHE A 48 5.20 27.93 -9.47
N HIS A 49 4.85 28.38 -8.26
CA HIS A 49 4.53 29.79 -8.00
C HIS A 49 5.77 30.69 -7.88
N ALA A 50 6.94 30.13 -7.52
CA ALA A 50 8.18 30.89 -7.36
C ALA A 50 8.96 31.10 -8.67
N THR A 51 8.65 30.36 -9.74
CA THR A 51 9.34 30.47 -11.03
C THR A 51 8.48 31.14 -12.09
N ASP A 52 9.07 32.06 -12.87
CA ASP A 52 8.40 32.71 -14.00
C ASP A 52 8.61 32.00 -15.35
N GLY A 53 9.56 31.07 -15.42
CA GLY A 53 9.87 30.35 -16.65
C GLY A 53 8.76 29.37 -17.06
N LEU A 54 8.22 29.57 -18.26
CA LEU A 54 7.16 28.72 -18.84
C LEU A 54 7.54 27.23 -18.87
N TRP A 55 8.81 26.93 -19.17
CA TRP A 55 9.35 25.57 -19.18
C TRP A 55 9.25 24.88 -17.81
N TYR A 56 9.65 25.58 -16.74
CA TYR A 56 9.61 25.03 -15.37
C TYR A 56 8.17 24.84 -14.88
N LYS A 57 7.26 25.73 -15.26
CA LYS A 57 5.81 25.58 -15.00
C LYS A 57 5.24 24.34 -15.68
N GLY A 58 5.60 24.10 -16.95
CA GLY A 58 5.20 22.90 -17.68
C GLY A 58 5.72 21.62 -17.01
N LEU A 59 6.98 21.59 -16.61
CA LEU A 59 7.58 20.45 -15.91
C LEU A 59 6.88 20.17 -14.56
N CYS A 60 6.61 21.23 -13.78
CA CYS A 60 5.88 21.09 -12.50
C CYS A 60 4.48 20.52 -12.70
N LEU A 61 3.70 21.02 -13.67
CA LEU A 61 2.36 20.50 -13.96
C LEU A 61 2.40 19.04 -14.40
N TRP A 62 3.37 18.66 -15.24
CA TRP A 62 3.56 17.28 -15.64
C TRP A 62 3.88 16.36 -14.44
N SER A 63 4.78 16.78 -13.55
CA SER A 63 5.11 16.02 -12.33
C SER A 63 3.91 15.87 -11.39
N ILE A 64 3.10 16.93 -11.23
CA ILE A 64 1.85 16.87 -10.46
C ILE A 64 0.87 15.88 -11.09
N GLY A 65 0.69 15.92 -12.41
CA GLY A 65 -0.17 14.99 -13.13
C GLY A 65 0.26 13.53 -12.95
N MET A 66 1.56 13.24 -13.10
CA MET A 66 2.14 11.92 -12.87
C MET A 66 1.90 11.42 -11.44
N PHE A 67 2.06 12.31 -10.46
CA PHE A 67 1.83 12.00 -9.05
C PHE A 67 0.36 11.65 -8.78
N VAL A 68 -0.58 12.46 -9.27
CA VAL A 68 -2.02 12.20 -9.13
C VAL A 68 -2.42 10.89 -9.81
N GLY A 69 -1.88 10.64 -11.01
CA GLY A 69 -2.09 9.37 -11.73
C GLY A 69 -1.59 8.16 -10.95
N ALA A 70 -0.39 8.25 -10.35
CA ALA A 70 0.15 7.19 -9.50
C ALA A 70 -0.71 6.93 -8.26
N LEU A 71 -1.19 7.99 -7.59
CA LEU A 71 -2.10 7.85 -6.46
C LEU A 71 -3.42 7.19 -6.85
N ALA A 72 -4.03 7.61 -7.96
CA ALA A 72 -5.28 7.03 -8.46
C ALA A 72 -5.10 5.53 -8.76
N ARG A 73 -3.98 5.16 -9.38
CA ARG A 73 -3.62 3.76 -9.66
C ARG A 73 -3.50 2.94 -8.38
N ASP A 74 -2.80 3.45 -7.37
CA ASP A 74 -2.56 2.76 -6.10
C ASP A 74 -3.86 2.59 -5.30
N VAL A 75 -4.71 3.62 -5.27
CA VAL A 75 -6.06 3.55 -4.67
C VAL A 75 -6.91 2.51 -5.39
N GLY A 76 -6.91 2.52 -6.73
CA GLY A 76 -7.64 1.53 -7.53
C GLY A 76 -7.16 0.10 -7.28
N TRP A 77 -5.87 -0.11 -7.11
CA TRP A 77 -5.29 -1.40 -6.74
C TRP A 77 -5.75 -1.87 -5.35
N LEU A 78 -5.74 -0.98 -4.34
CA LEU A 78 -6.24 -1.29 -2.99
C LEU A 78 -7.73 -1.65 -2.97
N LEU A 79 -8.55 -0.92 -3.74
CA LEU A 79 -9.99 -1.21 -3.84
C LEU A 79 -10.24 -2.59 -4.46
N ARG A 80 -9.49 -2.97 -5.49
CA ARG A 80 -9.59 -4.30 -6.11
C ARG A 80 -9.18 -5.42 -5.15
N ILE A 81 -8.09 -5.26 -4.41
CA ILE A 81 -7.68 -6.23 -3.39
C ILE A 81 -8.76 -6.39 -2.33
N LYS A 82 -9.30 -5.28 -1.84
CA LYS A 82 -10.40 -5.30 -0.87
C LYS A 82 -11.62 -6.06 -1.42
N ALA A 83 -11.97 -5.85 -2.68
CA ALA A 83 -13.09 -6.54 -3.33
C ALA A 83 -12.84 -8.05 -3.53
N GLN A 84 -11.59 -8.45 -3.77
CA GLN A 84 -11.21 -9.86 -3.95
C GLN A 84 -11.01 -10.60 -2.63
N TRP A 85 -10.74 -9.88 -1.53
CA TRP A 85 -10.46 -10.47 -0.22
C TRP A 85 -11.50 -11.49 0.27
N PRO A 86 -12.82 -11.28 0.13
CA PRO A 86 -13.81 -12.28 0.56
C PRO A 86 -13.67 -13.62 -0.16
N PHE A 87 -13.23 -13.63 -1.42
CA PHE A 87 -12.95 -14.86 -2.15
C PHE A 87 -11.64 -15.48 -1.68
N THR A 88 -10.56 -14.69 -1.61
CA THR A 88 -9.28 -15.13 -1.06
C THR A 88 -9.45 -15.79 0.31
N ALA A 89 -10.27 -15.19 1.17
CA ALA A 89 -10.50 -15.68 2.51
C ALA A 89 -11.25 -17.02 2.59
N LYS A 90 -11.93 -17.43 1.51
CA LYS A 90 -12.61 -18.74 1.42
C LYS A 90 -11.70 -19.83 0.86
N VAL A 91 -10.75 -19.46 0.00
CA VAL A 91 -9.89 -20.41 -0.73
C VAL A 91 -8.59 -20.71 0.01
N VAL A 92 -8.13 -19.78 0.87
CA VAL A 92 -6.92 -19.96 1.66
C VAL A 92 -7.10 -21.06 2.71
N ASP A 93 -6.17 -22.01 2.74
CA ASP A 93 -6.02 -22.97 3.85
C ASP A 93 -5.48 -22.24 5.08
N TRP A 94 -6.40 -21.88 5.96
CA TRP A 94 -6.06 -21.12 7.16
C TRP A 94 -5.30 -21.92 8.19
N GLN A 95 -5.43 -23.24 8.20
CA GLN A 95 -4.71 -24.08 9.14
C GLN A 95 -3.23 -24.05 8.82
N LYS A 96 -2.88 -24.17 7.54
CA LYS A 96 -1.51 -23.98 7.06
C LYS A 96 -0.94 -22.59 7.39
N VAL A 97 -1.76 -21.54 7.31
CA VAL A 97 -1.33 -20.17 7.68
C VAL A 97 -1.11 -20.03 9.19
N GLU A 98 -1.92 -20.68 10.02
CA GLU A 98 -1.74 -20.73 11.48
C GLU A 98 -0.45 -21.46 11.85
N ASP A 99 -0.20 -22.63 11.25
CA ASP A 99 1.03 -23.39 11.45
C ASP A 99 2.27 -22.55 11.10
N LEU A 100 2.26 -21.87 9.95
CA LEU A 100 3.33 -20.95 9.54
C LEU A 100 3.50 -19.75 10.50
N ALA A 101 2.42 -19.20 11.04
CA ALA A 101 2.48 -18.06 11.97
C ALA A 101 3.09 -18.43 13.33
N GLU A 102 2.94 -19.68 13.73
CA GLU A 102 3.52 -20.27 14.94
C GLU A 102 4.92 -20.86 14.72
N GLY A 103 5.39 -20.92 13.47
CA GLY A 103 6.70 -21.44 13.12
C GLY A 103 6.76 -22.97 13.04
N ARG A 104 5.61 -23.64 12.91
CA ARG A 104 5.52 -25.06 12.59
C ARG A 104 5.69 -25.20 11.08
N ASP A 105 6.54 -26.13 10.66
CA ASP A 105 6.81 -26.36 9.24
C ASP A 105 5.74 -27.32 8.68
N PRO A 106 4.83 -26.86 7.80
CA PRO A 106 3.76 -27.71 7.26
C PRO A 106 4.27 -28.81 6.32
N ALA A 107 5.58 -28.85 6.02
CA ALA A 107 6.24 -29.92 5.27
C ALA A 107 6.79 -31.05 6.16
N SER A 108 6.69 -30.93 7.50
CA SER A 108 7.21 -31.90 8.47
C SER A 108 6.17 -32.93 8.97
N SER A 109 4.96 -32.89 8.42
CA SER A 109 3.82 -33.77 8.76
C SER A 109 3.31 -34.53 7.55
#